data_AF-A0A550CTA2-F1
#
_entry.id   AF-A0A550CTA2-F1
#
_cell.length_a   1.000
_cell.length_b   1.000
_cell.length_c   1.000
_cell.angle_alpha   90.00
_cell.angle_beta   90.00
_cell.angle_gamma   90.00
#
_symmetry.space_group_name_H-M   'P 1'
#
loop_
_entity.id
_entity.type
_entity.pdbx_description
1 polymer ?
#
loop_
_entity_poly.entity_id
_entity_poly.type
_entity_poly.pdbx_seq_one_letter_code
_entity_poly.pdbx_strand_id
1 'polypeptide(L)'
;CDSIDFKTGAQKPASQLRSGISTAMKIRAAMTYLFGILCGLGREEWRRDHTTGKMVGNPSISPKVSCYMVALKRRKAHEGDCTEASRAITLVRAIPWEIENLRPRLLQCAYTLSLICLLRIEEVLQIRMQDLEWSKNGSVTLRLPFRKTHQTGKIIPFVIWPLEEDEAAICPKRALCEWLQASGIREGYLFPKLTSDGRAIKPNRLLYILQSQAVFLEMFRNNLLDVNIDFTPYGTHSFRRGGCQYLILFRRWNIRRVCEWGGWSTDFTYLTIVKYLISWVDEPMSSRADFFRPGQKVARWCRTCGRNCPCNS
;
A
#
# COMPACT_ATOMS: atom_id res chain seq x y z
N CYS A 1 2.97 -22.58 8.87
CA CYS A 1 3.18 -21.17 9.21
C CYS A 1 3.88 -21.02 10.56
N ASP A 2 3.30 -21.51 11.65
CA ASP A 2 3.86 -21.34 13.00
C ASP A 2 5.10 -22.19 13.27
N SER A 3 5.98 -21.68 14.13
CA SER A 3 7.13 -22.40 14.71
C SER A 3 6.73 -23.28 15.90
N ILE A 4 5.51 -23.12 16.43
CA ILE A 4 4.96 -23.90 17.53
C ILE A 4 3.95 -24.93 17.00
N ASP A 5 3.99 -26.15 17.54
CA ASP A 5 2.98 -27.18 17.29
C ASP A 5 1.69 -26.88 18.07
N PHE A 6 0.55 -26.90 17.37
CA PHE A 6 -0.72 -26.53 17.99
C PHE A 6 -1.31 -27.65 18.87
N LYS A 7 -0.87 -28.90 18.69
CA LYS A 7 -1.30 -30.04 19.49
C LYS A 7 -0.44 -30.18 20.75
N THR A 8 0.87 -30.00 20.61
CA THR A 8 1.83 -30.27 21.69
C THR A 8 2.39 -29.02 22.36
N GLY A 9 2.28 -27.84 21.73
CA GLY A 9 2.90 -26.61 22.23
C GLY A 9 4.42 -26.55 22.08
N ALA A 10 5.05 -27.62 21.56
CA ALA A 10 6.49 -27.71 21.39
C ALA A 10 6.98 -26.90 20.18
N GLN A 11 8.26 -26.51 20.19
CA GLN A 11 8.90 -25.98 18.99
C GLN A 11 9.01 -27.06 17.92
N LYS A 12 8.60 -26.69 16.70
CA LYS A 12 8.78 -27.55 15.52
C LYS A 12 10.24 -27.55 15.09
N PRO A 13 10.71 -28.64 14.45
CA PRO A 13 12.05 -28.71 13.88
C PRO A 13 12.34 -27.54 12.94
N ALA A 14 13.58 -27.03 12.96
CA ALA A 14 14.02 -25.96 12.06
C ALA A 14 14.06 -26.40 10.58
N SER A 15 14.24 -27.69 10.32
CA SER A 15 14.25 -28.29 8.97
C SER A 15 12.88 -28.28 8.28
N GLN A 16 11.79 -28.04 9.01
CA GLN A 16 10.46 -28.00 8.41
C GLN A 16 10.23 -26.68 7.67
N LEU A 17 9.88 -26.75 6.38
CA LEU A 17 9.54 -25.58 5.58
C LEU A 17 8.32 -24.85 6.18
N ARG A 18 8.45 -23.56 6.47
CA ARG A 18 7.39 -22.74 7.08
C ARG A 18 6.94 -21.66 6.10
N SER A 19 5.66 -21.65 5.78
CA SER A 19 5.06 -20.53 5.05
C SER A 19 5.03 -19.26 5.91
N GLY A 20 5.21 -18.09 5.28
CA GLY A 20 5.22 -16.81 5.98
C GLY A 20 3.86 -16.33 6.47
N ILE A 21 3.86 -15.22 7.21
CA ILE A 21 2.65 -14.63 7.82
C ILE A 21 1.59 -14.25 6.78
N SER A 22 2.00 -13.82 5.57
CA SER A 22 1.10 -13.52 4.44
C SER A 22 0.24 -14.72 4.05
N THR A 23 0.81 -15.93 4.05
CA THR A 23 0.08 -17.16 3.76
C THR A 23 -0.96 -17.44 4.83
N ALA A 24 -0.61 -17.28 6.12
CA ALA A 24 -1.57 -17.44 7.21
C ALA A 24 -2.74 -16.44 7.12
N MET A 25 -2.46 -15.19 6.74
CA MET A 25 -3.50 -14.17 6.53
C MET A 25 -4.44 -14.53 5.36
N LYS A 26 -3.89 -15.05 4.25
CA LYS A 26 -4.70 -15.52 3.11
C LYS A 26 -5.58 -16.71 3.49
N ILE A 27 -5.03 -17.69 4.24
CA ILE A 27 -5.80 -18.83 4.75
C ILE A 27 -6.95 -18.35 5.63
N ARG A 28 -6.69 -17.43 6.57
CA ARG A 28 -7.73 -16.86 7.42
C ARG A 28 -8.82 -16.16 6.60
N ALA A 29 -8.44 -15.32 5.64
CA ALA A 29 -9.40 -14.63 4.78
C ALA A 29 -10.27 -15.61 3.97
N ALA A 30 -9.65 -16.66 3.42
CA ALA A 30 -10.38 -17.73 2.72
C ALA A 30 -11.37 -18.44 3.64
N MET A 31 -10.97 -18.77 4.88
CA MET A 31 -11.87 -19.37 5.87
C MET A 31 -12.99 -18.43 6.29
N THR A 32 -12.71 -17.13 6.47
CA THR A 32 -13.75 -16.13 6.74
C THR A 32 -14.78 -16.07 5.62
N TYR A 33 -14.35 -16.11 4.36
CA TYR A 33 -15.25 -16.17 3.22
C TYR A 33 -16.05 -17.47 3.18
N LEU A 34 -15.39 -18.63 3.34
CA LEU A 34 -16.01 -19.95 3.36
C LEU A 34 -17.13 -20.01 4.42
N PHE A 35 -16.81 -19.70 5.68
CA PHE A 35 -17.80 -19.76 6.75
C PHE A 35 -18.89 -18.69 6.60
N GLY A 36 -18.53 -17.49 6.14
CA GLY A 36 -19.48 -16.39 6.07
C GLY A 36 -20.47 -16.50 4.92
N ILE A 37 -20.00 -16.92 3.75
CA ILE A 37 -20.80 -16.98 2.51
C ILE A 37 -21.25 -18.41 2.22
N LEU A 38 -20.32 -19.37 2.14
CA LEU A 38 -20.66 -20.73 1.70
C LEU A 38 -21.36 -21.53 2.79
N CYS A 39 -21.00 -21.32 4.07
CA CYS A 39 -21.69 -21.96 5.20
C CYS A 39 -22.84 -21.10 5.77
N GLY A 40 -23.08 -19.90 5.22
CA GLY A 40 -24.17 -19.03 5.67
C GLY A 40 -24.07 -18.53 7.12
N LEU A 41 -22.90 -18.63 7.77
CA LEU A 41 -22.72 -18.22 9.17
C LEU A 41 -22.51 -16.71 9.36
N GLY A 42 -22.49 -15.96 8.25
CA GLY A 42 -22.41 -14.51 8.26
C GLY A 42 -21.05 -13.95 8.71
N ARG A 43 -21.08 -12.70 9.19
CA ARG A 43 -19.90 -11.93 9.59
C ARG A 43 -19.87 -11.60 11.08
N GLU A 44 -20.75 -12.22 11.87
CA GLU A 44 -20.81 -12.00 13.31
C GLU A 44 -19.74 -12.81 14.05
N GLU A 45 -19.29 -12.28 15.18
CA GLU A 45 -18.31 -12.94 16.04
C GLU A 45 -18.81 -14.32 16.49
N TRP A 46 -17.91 -15.30 16.46
CA TRP A 46 -18.21 -16.66 16.92
C TRP A 46 -18.52 -16.68 18.42
N ARG A 47 -19.78 -16.96 18.76
CA ARG A 47 -20.28 -16.95 20.14
C ARG A 47 -21.32 -18.05 20.34
N ARG A 48 -21.53 -18.42 21.60
CA ARG A 48 -22.67 -19.26 21.97
C ARG A 48 -23.92 -18.38 22.06
N ASP A 49 -24.96 -18.72 21.33
CA ASP A 49 -26.27 -18.13 21.50
C ASP A 49 -26.84 -18.57 22.86
N HIS A 50 -27.18 -17.60 23.71
CA HIS A 50 -27.68 -17.84 25.05
C HIS A 50 -29.08 -18.47 25.07
N THR A 51 -29.84 -18.29 23.99
CA THR A 51 -31.23 -18.76 23.87
C THR A 51 -31.28 -20.19 23.37
N THR A 52 -30.49 -20.51 22.35
CA THR A 52 -30.51 -21.83 21.70
C THR A 52 -29.37 -22.75 22.16
N GLY A 53 -28.37 -22.23 22.87
CA GLY A 53 -27.16 -22.95 23.26
C GLY A 53 -26.21 -23.30 22.10
N LYS A 54 -26.60 -23.01 20.86
CA LYS A 54 -25.83 -23.31 19.65
C LYS A 54 -24.74 -22.27 19.43
N MET A 55 -23.66 -22.69 18.77
CA MET A 55 -22.64 -21.75 18.34
C MET A 55 -23.10 -21.04 17.06
N VAL A 56 -23.04 -19.72 17.07
CA VAL A 56 -23.44 -18.84 15.98
C VAL A 56 -22.31 -17.87 15.63
N GLY A 57 -22.33 -17.34 14.41
CA GLY A 57 -21.28 -16.46 13.88
C GLY A 57 -20.18 -17.23 13.14
N ASN A 58 -19.09 -16.55 12.83
CA ASN A 58 -18.04 -17.08 11.96
C ASN A 58 -16.80 -17.51 12.77
N PRO A 59 -16.44 -18.81 12.80
CA PRO A 59 -15.33 -19.33 13.61
C PRO A 59 -13.98 -18.63 13.35
N SER A 60 -13.75 -18.17 12.12
CA SER A 60 -12.49 -17.51 11.70
C SER A 60 -12.27 -16.12 12.31
N ILE A 61 -13.33 -15.52 12.86
CA ILE A 61 -13.28 -14.23 13.57
C ILE A 61 -13.47 -14.38 15.08
N SER A 62 -13.43 -15.61 15.60
CA SER A 62 -13.46 -15.87 17.04
C SER A 62 -12.31 -15.17 17.79
N PRO A 63 -12.51 -14.83 19.08
CA PRO A 63 -11.46 -14.27 19.93
C PRO A 63 -10.19 -15.13 19.94
N LYS A 64 -10.34 -16.45 19.98
CA LYS A 64 -9.22 -17.42 19.98
C LYS A 64 -8.38 -17.30 18.71
N VAL A 65 -9.01 -17.31 17.53
CA VAL A 65 -8.30 -17.18 16.25
C VAL A 65 -7.68 -15.79 16.11
N SER A 66 -8.38 -14.74 16.55
CA SER A 66 -7.85 -13.37 16.56
C SER A 66 -6.59 -13.24 17.42
N CYS A 67 -6.63 -13.74 18.66
CA CYS A 67 -5.47 -13.75 19.57
C CYS A 67 -4.32 -14.57 18.99
N TYR A 68 -4.62 -15.75 18.42
CA TYR A 68 -3.62 -16.58 17.76
C TYR A 68 -2.92 -15.85 16.62
N MET A 69 -3.67 -15.18 15.74
CA MET A 69 -3.09 -14.44 14.62
C MET A 69 -2.22 -13.26 15.08
N VAL A 70 -2.60 -12.58 16.16
CA VAL A 70 -1.76 -11.53 16.77
C VAL A 70 -0.45 -12.13 17.31
N ALA A 71 -0.53 -13.25 18.03
CA ALA A 71 0.64 -13.91 18.57
C ALA A 71 1.56 -14.48 17.47
N LEU A 72 0.99 -15.11 16.44
CA LEU A 72 1.72 -15.60 15.27
C LEU A 72 2.45 -14.46 14.56
N LYS A 73 1.79 -13.32 14.38
CA LYS A 73 2.38 -12.13 13.77
C LYS A 73 3.57 -11.59 14.57
N ARG A 74 3.47 -11.55 15.91
CA ARG A 74 4.58 -11.16 16.79
C ARG A 74 5.76 -12.12 16.69
N ARG A 75 5.51 -13.43 16.72
CA ARG A 75 6.56 -14.45 16.54
C ARG A 75 7.25 -14.34 15.19
N LYS A 76 6.46 -14.18 14.13
CA LYS A 76 7.01 -14.02 12.77
C LYS A 76 7.84 -12.75 12.61
N ALA A 77 7.41 -11.65 13.22
CA ALA A 77 8.23 -10.44 13.27
C ALA A 77 9.57 -10.67 13.99
N HIS A 78 9.58 -11.43 15.08
CA HIS A 78 10.82 -11.80 15.79
C HIS A 78 11.72 -12.75 14.97
N GLU A 79 11.12 -13.59 14.13
CA GLU A 79 11.82 -14.46 13.16
C GLU A 79 12.26 -13.69 11.88
N GLY A 80 12.07 -12.36 11.81
CA GLY A 80 12.43 -11.53 10.65
C GLY A 80 11.41 -11.53 9.50
N ASP A 81 10.30 -12.26 9.62
CA ASP A 81 9.19 -12.28 8.65
C ASP A 81 8.21 -11.13 8.94
N CYS A 82 8.68 -9.89 8.71
CA CYS A 82 7.91 -8.67 8.86
C CYS A 82 7.27 -8.25 7.52
N THR A 83 6.16 -8.87 7.08
CA THR A 83 5.45 -8.43 5.86
C THR A 83 4.51 -7.24 6.10
N GLU A 84 4.85 -6.31 7.00
CA GLU A 84 4.06 -5.10 7.14
C GLU A 84 4.55 -4.07 6.14
N ALA A 85 3.64 -3.50 5.35
CA ALA A 85 3.87 -2.24 4.65
C ALA A 85 3.99 -1.16 5.73
N SER A 86 5.18 -0.96 6.25
CA SER A 86 5.31 -0.45 7.62
C SER A 86 5.90 0.95 7.71
N ARG A 87 6.56 1.44 6.65
CA ARG A 87 7.07 2.82 6.60
C ARG A 87 6.49 3.61 5.43
N ALA A 88 6.18 4.89 5.69
CA ALA A 88 5.93 5.86 4.62
C ALA A 88 7.21 6.01 3.81
N ILE A 89 7.14 5.75 2.50
CA ILE A 89 8.29 6.04 1.65
C ILE A 89 8.39 7.57 1.52
N THR A 90 9.39 8.15 2.20
CA THR A 90 9.85 9.53 1.94
C THR A 90 10.87 9.54 0.79
N LEU A 91 11.35 8.36 0.40
CA LEU A 91 12.42 8.19 -0.59
C LEU A 91 11.88 8.18 -2.01
N VAL A 92 11.74 9.38 -2.54
CA VAL A 92 11.37 9.57 -3.94
C VAL A 92 12.39 10.49 -4.63
N ARG A 93 13.65 10.52 -4.13
CA ARG A 93 14.68 11.43 -4.67
C ARG A 93 16.11 10.92 -4.78
N ALA A 94 16.35 9.62 -4.64
CA ALA A 94 17.71 9.07 -4.63
C ALA A 94 17.96 8.03 -5.72
N ILE A 95 17.61 8.32 -6.98
CA ILE A 95 18.09 7.48 -8.08
C ILE A 95 19.00 8.30 -9.00
N PRO A 96 20.31 8.02 -9.01
CA PRO A 96 21.26 8.67 -9.90
C PRO A 96 20.84 8.54 -11.36
N TRP A 97 20.96 9.64 -12.09
CA TRP A 97 20.55 9.80 -13.49
C TRP A 97 21.56 9.18 -14.46
N GLU A 98 21.88 7.89 -14.33
CA GLU A 98 22.56 7.21 -15.43
C GLU A 98 21.60 7.14 -16.62
N ILE A 99 21.97 7.86 -17.69
CA ILE A 99 21.03 8.35 -18.71
C ILE A 99 20.36 7.20 -19.49
N GLU A 100 20.93 5.99 -19.49
CA GLU A 100 20.42 4.84 -20.23
C GLU A 100 19.50 3.90 -19.43
N ASN A 101 19.50 3.92 -18.09
CA ASN A 101 18.71 2.97 -17.32
C ASN A 101 17.27 3.46 -17.13
N LEU A 102 16.30 2.66 -17.58
CA LEU A 102 14.87 2.97 -17.50
C LEU A 102 14.25 2.56 -16.15
N ARG A 103 14.89 1.65 -15.40
CA ARG A 103 14.34 1.15 -14.11
C ARG A 103 14.10 2.25 -13.09
N PRO A 104 15.03 3.19 -12.85
CA PRO A 104 14.80 4.32 -11.95
C PRO A 104 13.50 5.08 -12.23
N ARG A 105 13.31 5.44 -13.50
CA ARG A 105 12.18 6.25 -13.96
C ARG A 105 10.87 5.47 -13.87
N LEU A 106 10.91 4.18 -14.21
CA LEU A 106 9.79 3.26 -14.04
C LEU A 106 9.36 3.19 -12.57
N LEU A 107 10.32 2.92 -11.67
CA LEU A 107 10.06 2.78 -10.24
C LEU A 107 9.50 4.08 -9.66
N GLN A 108 10.14 5.22 -9.95
CA GLN A 108 9.70 6.54 -9.53
C GLN A 108 8.26 6.85 -9.95
N CYS A 109 7.92 6.60 -11.22
CA CYS A 109 6.57 6.80 -11.75
C CYS A 109 5.56 5.87 -11.06
N ALA A 110 5.90 4.58 -10.91
CA ALA A 110 5.04 3.62 -10.22
C ALA A 110 4.83 3.98 -8.73
N TYR A 111 5.87 4.43 -8.04
CA TYR A 111 5.83 4.81 -6.63
C TYR A 111 4.94 6.02 -6.41
N THR A 112 5.14 7.08 -7.19
CA THR A 112 4.37 8.34 -7.08
C THR A 112 2.90 8.14 -7.43
N LEU A 113 2.59 7.36 -8.48
CA LEU A 113 1.20 6.98 -8.79
C LEU A 113 0.57 6.16 -7.68
N SER A 114 1.28 5.16 -7.15
CA SER A 114 0.78 4.33 -6.04
C SER A 114 0.56 5.14 -4.76
N LEU A 115 1.45 6.09 -4.47
CA LEU A 115 1.41 6.96 -3.31
C LEU A 115 0.27 7.98 -3.41
N ILE A 116 0.23 8.80 -4.47
CA ILE A 116 -0.76 9.88 -4.56
C ILE A 116 -2.15 9.36 -4.85
N CYS A 117 -2.31 8.35 -5.72
CA CYS A 117 -3.61 7.79 -6.06
C CYS A 117 -4.05 6.65 -5.11
N LEU A 118 -3.25 6.33 -4.08
CA LEU A 118 -3.53 5.29 -3.09
C LEU A 118 -3.82 3.92 -3.74
N LEU A 119 -3.08 3.61 -4.80
CA LEU A 119 -3.26 2.39 -5.59
C LEU A 119 -2.45 1.24 -4.99
N ARG A 120 -2.99 0.03 -5.08
CA ARG A 120 -2.18 -1.19 -4.88
C ARG A 120 -1.21 -1.32 -6.03
N ILE A 121 -0.05 -1.92 -5.79
CA ILE A 121 0.92 -2.07 -6.88
C ILE A 121 0.39 -2.91 -8.05
N GLU A 122 -0.45 -3.91 -7.79
CA GLU A 122 -1.12 -4.70 -8.83
C GLU A 122 -2.06 -3.85 -9.71
N GLU A 123 -2.67 -2.81 -9.14
CA GLU A 123 -3.53 -1.87 -9.87
C GLU A 123 -2.65 -0.98 -10.76
N VAL A 124 -1.51 -0.50 -10.24
CA VAL A 124 -0.54 0.33 -10.97
C VAL A 124 0.05 -0.39 -12.18
N LEU A 125 0.49 -1.64 -12.01
CA LEU A 125 1.11 -2.41 -13.09
C LEU A 125 0.14 -2.71 -14.23
N GLN A 126 -1.17 -2.71 -13.97
CA GLN A 126 -2.20 -2.99 -14.96
C GLN A 126 -2.69 -1.74 -15.72
N ILE A 127 -2.22 -0.55 -15.36
CA ILE A 127 -2.54 0.70 -16.07
C ILE A 127 -2.05 0.60 -17.52
N ARG A 128 -2.89 1.03 -18.46
CA ARG A 128 -2.56 1.14 -19.88
C ARG A 128 -2.53 2.58 -20.33
N MET A 129 -1.90 2.84 -21.47
CA MET A 129 -1.85 4.19 -22.07
C MET A 129 -3.24 4.75 -22.36
N GLN A 130 -4.18 3.90 -22.78
CA GLN A 130 -5.59 4.25 -23.01
C GLN A 130 -6.35 4.66 -21.74
N ASP A 131 -5.83 4.32 -20.56
CA ASP A 131 -6.45 4.66 -19.27
C ASP A 131 -6.11 6.09 -18.83
N LEU A 132 -5.21 6.78 -19.57
CA LEU A 132 -4.75 8.13 -19.32
C LEU A 132 -5.39 9.12 -20.30
N GLU A 133 -6.14 10.08 -19.78
CA GLU A 133 -6.73 11.17 -20.54
C GLU A 133 -6.04 12.50 -20.20
N TRP A 134 -5.37 13.09 -21.19
CA TRP A 134 -4.67 14.36 -21.04
C TRP A 134 -5.63 15.52 -21.26
N SER A 135 -5.72 16.42 -20.28
CA SER A 135 -6.61 17.58 -20.34
C SER A 135 -5.83 18.86 -20.68
N LYS A 136 -6.47 19.79 -21.40
CA LYS A 136 -5.88 21.09 -21.80
C LYS A 136 -5.45 21.95 -20.60
N ASN A 137 -6.08 21.76 -19.44
CA ASN A 137 -5.74 22.43 -18.19
C ASN A 137 -4.43 21.90 -17.53
N GLY A 138 -3.75 20.95 -18.17
CA GLY A 138 -2.50 20.38 -17.67
C GLY A 138 -2.69 19.26 -16.64
N SER A 139 -3.92 18.83 -16.33
CA SER A 139 -4.17 17.64 -15.51
C SER A 139 -4.18 16.36 -16.37
N VAL A 140 -3.92 15.23 -15.72
CA VAL A 140 -4.01 13.89 -16.31
C VAL A 140 -5.07 13.11 -15.56
N THR A 141 -6.09 12.64 -16.25
CA THR A 141 -7.14 11.81 -15.65
C THR A 141 -6.78 10.35 -15.84
N LEU A 142 -6.65 9.60 -14.74
CA LEU A 142 -6.40 8.16 -14.73
C LEU A 142 -7.70 7.40 -14.42
N ARG A 143 -8.14 6.58 -15.37
CA ARG A 143 -9.31 5.69 -15.23
C ARG A 143 -8.84 4.26 -14.99
N LEU A 144 -9.15 3.69 -13.84
CA LEU A 144 -8.79 2.29 -13.60
C LEU A 144 -9.79 1.35 -14.28
N PRO A 145 -9.33 0.31 -15.00
CA PRO A 145 -10.22 -0.65 -15.65
C PRO A 145 -10.95 -1.55 -14.65
N PHE A 146 -10.36 -1.83 -13.48
CA PHE A 146 -10.97 -2.61 -12.40
C PHE A 146 -10.46 -2.14 -11.03
N ARG A 147 -11.27 -2.36 -9.98
CA ARG A 147 -10.84 -2.14 -8.60
C ARG A 147 -11.41 -3.23 -7.69
N LYS A 148 -10.55 -3.90 -6.91
CA LYS A 148 -10.95 -4.98 -5.98
C LYS A 148 -12.05 -4.58 -4.98
N THR A 149 -12.23 -3.28 -4.71
CA THR A 149 -13.18 -2.75 -3.72
C THR A 149 -14.50 -2.27 -4.31
N HIS A 150 -14.67 -2.24 -5.64
CA HIS A 150 -15.92 -1.88 -6.29
C HIS A 150 -16.53 -3.10 -6.97
N GLN A 151 -17.37 -3.83 -6.24
CA GLN A 151 -18.08 -5.00 -6.77
C GLN A 151 -19.33 -4.63 -7.58
N THR A 152 -19.77 -3.36 -7.58
CA THR A 152 -21.10 -2.95 -8.08
C THR A 152 -21.22 -1.53 -8.68
N GLY A 153 -20.14 -0.76 -8.94
CA GLY A 153 -20.27 0.66 -9.36
C GLY A 153 -19.21 1.21 -10.32
N LYS A 154 -19.50 2.38 -10.92
CA LYS A 154 -18.56 3.18 -11.74
C LYS A 154 -17.37 3.61 -10.87
N ILE A 155 -16.15 3.28 -11.29
CA ILE A 155 -14.92 3.72 -10.63
C ILE A 155 -14.73 5.22 -10.90
N ILE A 156 -14.67 6.01 -9.84
CA ILE A 156 -14.38 7.45 -9.95
C ILE A 156 -12.92 7.60 -10.40
N PRO A 157 -12.63 8.36 -11.47
CA PRO A 157 -11.28 8.53 -11.97
C PRO A 157 -10.42 9.41 -11.05
N PHE A 158 -9.10 9.20 -11.11
CA PHE A 158 -8.13 10.03 -10.40
C PHE A 158 -7.70 11.20 -11.28
N VAL A 159 -7.95 12.42 -10.83
CA VAL A 159 -7.48 13.63 -11.53
C VAL A 159 -6.14 14.05 -10.96
N ILE A 160 -5.08 13.86 -11.74
CA ILE A 160 -3.70 14.08 -11.35
C ILE A 160 -3.24 15.46 -11.81
N TRP A 161 -2.97 16.33 -10.83
CA TRP A 161 -2.40 17.65 -11.07
C TRP A 161 -0.88 17.65 -10.89
N PRO A 162 -0.14 18.55 -11.59
CA PRO A 162 1.22 18.85 -11.19
C PRO A 162 1.24 19.35 -9.74
N LEU A 163 2.08 18.74 -8.91
CA LEU A 163 2.40 19.27 -7.60
C LEU A 163 3.39 20.43 -7.70
N GLU A 164 3.42 21.23 -6.65
CA GLU A 164 4.32 22.36 -6.45
C GLU A 164 5.80 21.92 -6.44
N GLU A 165 6.72 22.89 -6.52
CA GLU A 165 8.15 22.60 -6.67
C GLU A 165 8.79 21.97 -5.42
N ASP A 166 8.30 22.33 -4.24
CA ASP A 166 8.70 21.70 -2.97
C ASP A 166 8.28 20.22 -2.90
N GLU A 167 7.18 19.86 -3.55
CA GLU A 167 6.64 18.50 -3.65
C GLU A 167 7.07 17.79 -4.96
N ALA A 168 8.00 18.37 -5.73
CA ALA A 168 8.42 17.86 -7.04
C ALA A 168 8.83 16.38 -7.03
N ALA A 169 9.52 15.96 -5.96
CA ALA A 169 9.99 14.59 -5.78
C ALA A 169 8.84 13.58 -5.83
N ILE A 170 7.72 13.89 -5.19
CA ILE A 170 6.57 12.97 -5.08
C ILE A 170 5.51 13.24 -6.15
N CYS A 171 5.80 14.10 -7.13
CA CYS A 171 4.85 14.53 -8.13
C CYS A 171 4.59 13.45 -9.21
N PRO A 172 3.40 12.83 -9.23
CA PRO A 172 3.11 11.73 -10.16
C PRO A 172 3.05 12.20 -11.60
N LYS A 173 2.59 13.44 -11.86
CA LYS A 173 2.56 13.99 -13.22
C LYS A 173 3.96 14.16 -13.79
N ARG A 174 4.90 14.72 -13.01
CA ARG A 174 6.29 14.93 -13.45
C ARG A 174 6.98 13.58 -13.71
N ALA A 175 6.87 12.65 -12.76
CA ALA A 175 7.41 11.31 -12.92
C ALA A 175 6.80 10.54 -14.11
N LEU A 176 5.49 10.73 -14.37
CA LEU A 176 4.83 10.16 -15.55
C LEU A 176 5.37 10.75 -16.86
N CYS A 177 5.52 12.08 -16.94
CA CYS A 177 6.08 12.72 -18.13
C CYS A 177 7.52 12.27 -18.39
N GLU A 178 8.36 12.25 -17.36
CA GLU A 178 9.76 11.78 -17.46
C GLU A 178 9.83 10.31 -17.91
N TRP A 179 8.96 9.46 -17.36
CA TRP A 179 8.85 8.06 -17.76
C TRP A 179 8.47 7.91 -19.24
N LEU A 180 7.44 8.62 -19.70
CA LEU A 180 6.95 8.53 -21.08
C LEU A 180 7.94 9.12 -22.08
N GLN A 181 8.70 10.14 -21.69
CA GLN A 181 9.76 10.72 -22.50
C GLN A 181 10.93 9.74 -22.64
N ALA A 182 11.39 9.14 -21.55
CA ALA A 182 12.53 8.22 -21.57
C ALA A 182 12.20 6.86 -22.21
N SER A 183 11.00 6.33 -21.96
CA SER A 183 10.60 5.01 -22.45
C SER A 183 10.08 5.01 -23.90
N GLY A 184 9.62 6.16 -24.40
CA GLY A 184 9.01 6.28 -25.73
C GLY A 184 7.66 5.57 -25.89
N ILE A 185 7.04 5.11 -24.79
CA ILE A 185 5.77 4.37 -24.84
C ILE A 185 4.65 5.28 -25.35
N ARG A 186 3.82 4.72 -26.24
CA ARG A 186 2.63 5.38 -26.80
C ARG A 186 1.36 4.54 -26.67
N GLU A 187 1.49 3.22 -26.62
CA GLU A 187 0.38 2.26 -26.54
C GLU A 187 0.70 1.10 -25.59
N GLY A 188 -0.32 0.30 -25.25
CA GLY A 188 -0.16 -0.87 -24.37
C GLY A 188 -0.11 -0.54 -22.88
N TYR A 189 0.59 -1.38 -22.11
CA TYR A 189 0.77 -1.18 -20.66
C TYR A 189 1.70 0.00 -20.38
N LEU A 190 1.38 0.79 -19.35
CA LEU A 190 2.21 1.90 -18.90
C LEU A 190 3.56 1.42 -18.37
N PHE A 191 3.61 0.23 -17.78
CA PHE A 191 4.80 -0.38 -17.18
C PHE A 191 5.09 -1.75 -17.82
N PRO A 192 5.62 -1.79 -19.06
CA PRO A 192 6.00 -3.02 -19.71
C PRO A 192 7.26 -3.61 -19.07
N LYS A 193 7.49 -4.90 -19.33
CA LYS A 193 8.71 -5.58 -18.87
C LYS A 193 9.95 -5.02 -19.57
N LEU A 194 10.93 -4.61 -18.76
CA LEU A 194 12.24 -4.17 -19.23
C LEU A 194 13.16 -5.36 -19.54
N THR A 195 14.19 -5.12 -20.35
CA THR A 195 15.31 -6.03 -20.57
C THR A 195 16.12 -6.23 -19.28
N SER A 196 16.96 -7.28 -19.25
CA SER A 196 17.79 -7.63 -18.09
C SER A 196 18.88 -6.60 -17.77
N ASP A 197 19.25 -5.75 -18.73
CA ASP A 197 20.11 -4.59 -18.53
C ASP A 197 19.32 -3.32 -18.15
N GLY A 198 17.99 -3.32 -18.31
CA GLY A 198 17.11 -2.21 -17.94
C GLY A 198 17.15 -1.03 -18.90
N ARG A 199 17.82 -1.17 -20.05
CA ARG A 199 18.03 -0.08 -21.02
C ARG A 199 16.94 0.00 -22.07
N ALA A 200 16.23 -1.09 -22.32
CA ALA A 200 15.19 -1.15 -23.34
C ALA A 200 13.91 -1.81 -22.80
N ILE A 201 12.80 -1.47 -23.45
CA ILE A 201 11.57 -2.25 -23.33
C ILE A 201 11.79 -3.54 -24.10
N LYS A 202 11.50 -4.70 -23.49
CA LYS A 202 11.74 -5.97 -24.14
C LYS A 202 10.87 -6.07 -25.42
N PRO A 203 11.47 -6.14 -26.63
CA PRO A 203 10.71 -6.25 -27.85
C PRO A 203 10.00 -7.61 -27.84
N ASN A 204 8.68 -7.62 -27.99
CA ASN A 204 7.97 -8.88 -28.10
C ASN A 204 6.71 -8.72 -28.95
N ARG A 205 6.45 -9.70 -29.83
CA ARG A 205 5.27 -9.76 -30.72
C ARG A 205 3.93 -9.82 -29.96
N LEU A 206 3.99 -10.04 -28.66
CA LEU A 206 2.86 -9.95 -27.75
C LEU A 206 3.07 -8.70 -26.88
N LEU A 207 2.39 -7.61 -27.23
CA LEU A 207 2.25 -6.32 -26.51
C LEU A 207 1.75 -6.44 -25.05
N TYR A 208 1.89 -7.61 -24.40
CA TYR A 208 0.97 -8.07 -23.36
C TYR A 208 1.61 -8.68 -22.10
N ILE A 209 2.93 -8.60 -21.89
CA ILE A 209 3.51 -9.15 -20.65
C ILE A 209 3.47 -8.10 -19.55
N LEU A 210 2.40 -8.17 -18.77
CA LEU A 210 2.29 -7.52 -17.46
C LEU A 210 3.51 -7.91 -16.61
N GLN A 211 4.22 -6.92 -16.07
CA GLN A 211 5.27 -7.19 -15.11
C GLN A 211 4.68 -7.88 -13.88
N SER A 212 5.27 -9.00 -13.43
CA SER A 212 4.76 -9.67 -12.25
C SER A 212 5.02 -8.80 -11.01
N GLN A 213 4.09 -8.86 -10.06
CA GLN A 213 4.26 -8.20 -8.76
C GLN A 213 5.55 -8.63 -8.07
N ALA A 214 5.96 -9.90 -8.22
CA ALA A 214 7.19 -10.42 -7.63
C ALA A 214 8.43 -9.73 -8.20
N VAL A 215 8.51 -9.57 -9.52
CA VAL A 215 9.63 -8.88 -10.19
C VAL A 215 9.67 -7.40 -9.78
N PHE A 216 8.50 -6.75 -9.69
CA PHE A 216 8.46 -5.36 -9.21
C PHE A 216 8.98 -5.23 -7.77
N LEU A 217 8.54 -6.12 -6.87
CA LEU A 217 9.00 -6.11 -5.48
C LEU A 217 10.50 -6.38 -5.36
N GLU A 218 11.05 -7.26 -6.20
CA GLU A 218 12.48 -7.51 -6.25
C GLU A 218 13.25 -6.24 -6.66
N MET A 219 12.82 -5.56 -7.73
CA MET A 219 13.42 -4.29 -8.13
C MET A 219 13.30 -3.22 -7.05
N PHE A 220 12.17 -3.17 -6.35
CA PHE A 220 11.98 -2.26 -5.23
C PHE A 220 12.91 -2.56 -4.05
N ARG A 221 13.09 -3.83 -3.69
CA ARG A 221 14.04 -4.22 -2.63
C ARG A 221 15.46 -3.84 -3.00
N ASN A 222 15.87 -4.10 -4.24
CA ASN A 222 17.20 -3.72 -4.72
C ASN A 222 17.38 -2.19 -4.67
N ASN A 223 16.36 -1.43 -5.10
CA ASN A 223 16.40 0.04 -5.00
C ASN A 223 16.56 0.53 -3.54
N LEU A 224 15.89 -0.11 -2.58
CA LEU A 224 16.06 0.21 -1.16
C LEU A 224 17.47 -0.12 -0.65
N LEU A 225 18.05 -1.24 -1.09
CA LEU A 225 19.43 -1.61 -0.76
C LEU A 225 20.44 -0.62 -1.35
N ASP A 226 20.22 -0.14 -2.59
CA ASP A 226 21.07 0.84 -3.25
C ASP A 226 21.16 2.16 -2.47
N VAL A 227 20.11 2.50 -1.70
CA VAL A 227 20.04 3.69 -0.85
C VAL A 227 20.29 3.38 0.64
N ASN A 228 20.83 2.20 0.96
CA ASN A 228 21.15 1.74 2.32
C ASN A 228 19.95 1.70 3.27
N ILE A 229 18.80 1.25 2.78
CA ILE A 229 17.58 1.10 3.57
C ILE A 229 17.17 -0.37 3.67
N ASP A 230 16.92 -0.81 4.90
CA ASP A 230 16.36 -2.12 5.15
C ASP A 230 14.98 -2.26 4.48
N PHE A 231 14.89 -3.18 3.54
CA PHE A 231 13.67 -3.45 2.77
C PHE A 231 12.66 -4.32 3.53
N THR A 232 13.09 -4.99 4.61
CA THR A 232 12.26 -5.88 5.44
C THR A 232 10.92 -5.24 5.83
N PRO A 233 10.86 -3.99 6.31
CA PRO A 233 9.62 -3.27 6.63
C PRO A 233 8.77 -2.84 5.43
N TYR A 234 9.10 -3.21 4.19
CA TYR A 234 8.40 -2.75 3.00
C TYR A 234 7.78 -3.91 2.20
N GLY A 235 6.51 -3.73 1.84
CA GLY A 235 5.74 -4.64 0.99
C GLY A 235 4.88 -3.94 -0.06
N THR A 236 3.95 -4.69 -0.65
CA THR A 236 3.09 -4.27 -1.78
C THR A 236 2.11 -3.12 -1.46
N HIS A 237 1.93 -2.84 -0.17
CA HIS A 237 1.04 -1.79 0.33
C HIS A 237 1.79 -0.56 0.86
N SER A 238 3.12 -0.53 0.81
CA SER A 238 3.93 0.53 1.46
C SER A 238 3.64 1.90 0.86
N PHE A 239 3.53 1.99 -0.47
CA PHE A 239 3.20 3.23 -1.16
C PHE A 239 1.80 3.72 -0.83
N ARG A 240 0.79 2.82 -0.90
CA ARG A 240 -0.59 3.14 -0.54
C ARG A 240 -0.70 3.62 0.92
N ARG A 241 0.09 3.05 1.82
CA ARG A 241 0.20 3.49 3.21
C ARG A 241 0.85 4.85 3.34
N GLY A 242 2.05 5.01 2.78
CA GLY A 242 2.80 6.25 2.81
C GLY A 242 1.99 7.41 2.22
N GLY A 243 1.24 7.16 1.15
CA GLY A 243 0.29 8.11 0.57
C GLY A 243 -0.84 8.48 1.53
N CYS A 244 -1.40 7.50 2.24
CA CYS A 244 -2.46 7.75 3.22
C CYS A 244 -1.95 8.63 4.37
N GLN A 245 -0.78 8.29 4.94
CA GLN A 245 -0.10 9.09 5.96
C GLN A 245 0.26 10.48 5.41
N TYR A 246 0.78 10.57 4.19
CA TYR A 246 1.14 11.82 3.55
C TYR A 246 -0.05 12.78 3.42
N LEU A 247 -1.17 12.28 2.88
CA LEU A 247 -2.37 13.09 2.67
C LEU A 247 -2.97 13.58 4.01
N ILE A 248 -2.88 12.79 5.07
CA ILE A 248 -3.43 13.16 6.39
C ILE A 248 -2.49 14.05 7.19
N LEU A 249 -1.21 13.72 7.23
CA LEU A 249 -0.24 14.40 8.09
C LEU A 249 0.30 15.68 7.45
N PHE A 250 0.61 15.65 6.15
CA PHE A 250 1.22 16.79 5.45
C PHE A 250 0.18 17.60 4.70
N ARG A 251 -0.70 16.97 3.91
CA ARG A 251 -1.79 17.68 3.21
C ARG A 251 -2.99 17.99 4.08
N ARG A 252 -3.02 17.47 5.31
CA ARG A 252 -4.07 17.72 6.31
C ARG A 252 -5.47 17.36 5.82
N TRP A 253 -5.61 16.39 4.91
CA TRP A 253 -6.91 15.92 4.48
C TRP A 253 -7.63 15.24 5.65
N ASN A 254 -8.94 15.43 5.74
CA ASN A 254 -9.73 14.66 6.69
C ASN A 254 -9.86 13.21 6.20
N ILE A 255 -10.13 12.28 7.12
CA ILE A 255 -10.23 10.84 6.81
C ILE A 255 -11.28 10.58 5.72
N ARG A 256 -12.42 11.31 5.76
CA ARG A 256 -13.49 11.19 4.76
C ARG A 256 -12.99 11.46 3.33
N ARG A 257 -12.29 12.57 3.12
CA ARG A 257 -11.72 12.95 1.81
C ARG A 257 -10.71 11.91 1.32
N VAL A 258 -9.90 11.37 2.23
CA VAL A 258 -8.95 10.29 1.89
C VAL A 258 -9.67 9.00 1.53
N CYS A 259 -10.76 8.65 2.23
CA CYS A 259 -11.61 7.51 1.90
C CYS A 259 -12.24 7.63 0.51
N GLU A 260 -12.83 8.80 0.22
CA GLU A 260 -13.45 9.12 -1.07
C GLU A 260 -12.43 9.04 -2.21
N TRP A 261 -11.24 9.63 -2.03
CA TRP A 261 -10.16 9.58 -3.01
C TRP A 261 -9.62 8.16 -3.21
N GLY A 262 -9.30 7.45 -2.13
CA GLY A 262 -8.74 6.11 -2.18
C GLY A 262 -9.76 4.98 -2.41
N GLY A 263 -11.03 5.33 -2.72
CA GLY A 263 -12.15 4.41 -2.96
C GLY A 263 -12.26 3.29 -1.93
N TRP A 264 -12.16 3.67 -0.66
CA TRP A 264 -12.57 2.83 0.45
C TRP A 264 -14.07 2.94 0.65
N SER A 265 -14.71 1.83 1.06
CA SER A 265 -16.14 1.86 1.39
C SER A 265 -16.40 2.84 2.53
N THR A 266 -17.51 3.56 2.43
CA THR A 266 -18.07 4.39 3.50
C THR A 266 -18.75 3.55 4.59
N ASP A 267 -18.98 2.26 4.35
CA ASP A 267 -19.49 1.32 5.37
C ASP A 267 -18.34 0.98 6.34
N PHE A 268 -18.21 1.82 7.37
CA PHE A 268 -17.10 1.83 8.30
C PHE A 268 -17.01 0.53 9.11
N THR A 269 -16.08 -0.34 8.72
CA THR A 269 -15.17 -0.92 9.71
C THR A 269 -13.91 -0.06 9.72
N TYR A 270 -13.91 0.98 10.55
CA TYR A 270 -12.83 1.97 10.76
C TYR A 270 -11.42 1.36 10.85
N LEU A 271 -11.33 0.08 11.22
CA LEU A 271 -10.09 -0.70 11.27
C LEU A 271 -9.33 -0.79 9.94
N THR A 272 -9.97 -0.60 8.79
CA THR A 272 -9.27 -0.73 7.49
C THR A 272 -8.33 0.44 7.24
N ILE A 273 -8.77 1.69 7.46
CA ILE A 273 -7.94 2.88 7.23
C ILE A 273 -6.92 3.07 8.37
N VAL A 274 -7.28 2.74 9.60
CA VAL A 274 -6.35 2.83 10.76
C VAL A 274 -5.08 2.00 10.54
N LYS A 275 -5.19 0.83 9.88
CA LYS A 275 -4.02 0.01 9.50
C LYS A 275 -3.05 0.72 8.54
N TYR A 276 -3.53 1.71 7.79
CA TYR A 276 -2.70 2.55 6.92
C TYR A 276 -2.20 3.81 7.62
N LEU A 277 -2.65 4.10 8.84
CA LEU A 277 -2.26 5.31 9.58
C LEU A 277 -1.26 5.03 10.69
N ILE A 278 -1.39 3.88 11.37
CA ILE A 278 -0.62 3.56 12.58
C ILE A 278 -0.07 2.13 12.49
N SER A 279 1.23 1.97 12.76
CA SER A 279 1.93 0.73 13.09
C SER A 279 2.95 0.96 14.20
N TRP A 280 3.38 -0.13 14.81
CA TRP A 280 4.40 -0.19 15.85
C TRP A 280 5.80 0.24 15.39
N VAL A 281 6.06 0.28 14.08
CA VAL A 281 7.33 0.79 13.51
C VAL A 281 7.29 2.28 13.15
N ASP A 282 6.13 2.94 13.29
CA ASP A 282 6.05 4.36 12.97
C ASP A 282 6.81 5.16 14.04
N GLU A 283 7.66 6.09 13.60
CA GLU A 283 8.31 7.03 14.49
C GLU A 283 7.29 8.09 14.95
N PRO A 284 7.17 8.34 16.27
CA PRO A 284 6.26 9.35 16.77
C PRO A 284 6.69 10.73 16.30
N MET A 285 5.77 11.50 15.71
CA MET A 285 6.07 12.85 15.21
C MET A 285 6.43 13.85 16.31
N SER A 286 6.07 13.56 17.57
CA SER A 286 6.43 14.37 18.73
C SER A 286 6.48 13.49 19.97
N SER A 287 7.23 13.92 20.99
CA SER A 287 7.28 13.19 22.25
C SER A 287 5.91 13.23 22.93
N ARG A 288 5.58 12.17 23.69
CA ARG A 288 4.31 12.13 24.43
C ARG A 288 4.19 13.28 25.45
N ALA A 289 5.32 13.72 26.01
CA ALA A 289 5.37 14.84 26.96
C ALA A 289 4.97 16.18 26.31
N ASP A 290 5.12 16.28 24.99
CA ASP A 290 4.80 17.50 24.26
C ASP A 290 3.31 17.62 23.94
N PHE A 291 2.50 16.55 23.99
CA PHE A 291 1.11 16.57 23.51
C PHE A 291 0.21 17.61 24.19
N PHE A 292 0.48 17.91 25.47
CA PHE A 292 -0.25 18.90 26.26
C PHE A 292 0.65 20.01 26.79
N ARG A 293 1.88 20.14 26.26
CA ARG A 293 2.82 21.14 26.75
C ARG A 293 2.22 22.54 26.54
N PRO A 294 1.97 23.31 27.62
CA PRO A 294 1.38 24.64 27.50
C PRO A 294 2.27 25.55 26.64
N GLY A 295 1.65 26.45 25.88
CA GLY A 295 2.39 27.37 25.01
C GLY A 295 3.00 26.72 23.76
N GLN A 296 2.67 25.46 23.46
CA GLN A 296 2.90 24.94 22.11
C GLN A 296 2.22 25.87 21.11
N LYS A 297 3.01 26.41 20.19
CA LYS A 297 2.47 27.16 19.07
C LYS A 297 1.56 26.20 18.35
N VAL A 298 0.25 26.42 18.42
CA VAL A 298 -0.70 25.77 17.52
C VAL A 298 -0.19 26.14 16.14
N ALA A 299 0.37 25.13 15.51
CA ALA A 299 0.45 24.96 14.10
C ALA A 299 0.04 26.21 13.29
N ARG A 300 0.96 27.13 12.93
CA ARG A 300 0.63 28.32 12.14
C ARG A 300 0.19 27.95 10.72
N TRP A 301 -0.70 28.75 10.13
CA TRP A 301 -1.24 28.56 8.77
C TRP A 301 -0.19 28.09 7.74
N CYS A 302 -0.41 26.91 7.15
CA CYS A 302 0.33 26.47 5.98
C CYS A 302 -0.19 27.21 4.73
N ARG A 303 0.70 27.95 4.03
CA ARG A 303 0.35 28.68 2.81
C ARG A 303 -0.12 27.77 1.67
N THR A 304 0.23 26.49 1.71
CA THR A 304 -0.09 25.49 0.68
C THR A 304 -1.44 24.79 0.89
N CYS A 305 -1.91 24.64 2.14
CA CYS A 305 -3.13 23.88 2.44
C CYS A 305 -4.21 24.63 3.25
N GLY A 306 -3.95 25.87 3.67
CA GLY A 306 -4.94 26.73 4.34
C GLY A 306 -5.38 26.25 5.73
N ARG A 307 -4.59 25.38 6.37
CA ARG A 307 -4.85 24.86 7.73
C ARG A 307 -3.64 25.07 8.63
N ASN A 308 -3.91 25.18 9.93
CA ASN A 308 -2.93 25.32 11.01
C ASN A 308 -1.87 24.19 10.97
N CYS A 309 -0.56 24.49 10.78
CA CYS A 309 0.59 23.54 10.75
C CYS A 309 1.80 23.92 11.66
N PRO A 310 2.41 23.02 12.47
CA PRO A 310 3.59 23.33 13.31
C PRO A 310 4.88 23.59 12.54
N CYS A 311 4.84 23.37 11.23
CA CYS A 311 5.96 23.36 10.30
C CYS A 311 6.58 24.75 10.00
N ASN A 312 6.45 25.72 10.90
CA ASN A 312 7.02 27.06 10.69
C ASN A 312 7.57 27.65 12.00
N SER A 313 8.47 26.90 12.62
CA SER A 313 9.44 27.42 13.60
C SER A 313 10.80 27.54 12.93
#